data_AF-A0A2V7Y0B7-F1
#
_entry.id   AF-A0A2V7Y0B7-F1
#
_cell.length_a   1.000
_cell.length_b   1.000
_cell.length_c   1.000
_cell.angle_alpha   90.00
_cell.angle_beta   90.00
_cell.angle_gamma   90.00
#
_symmetry.space_group_name_H-M   'P 1'
#
loop_
_entity.id
_entity.type
_entity.pdbx_description
1 polymer ?
#
loop_
_entity_poly.entity_id
_entity_poly.type
_entity_poly.pdbx_seq_one_letter_code
_entity_poly.pdbx_strand_id
1 'polypeptide(L)'
;PREEKLGLLVREVIIPLGEPSVFARVALGRKPYAGTWPDEKWARHLLGKVGRFQSSGFALLPLLTNRETVAVLFGDNPDTGRPLGRLDTLETFVNQAGIALENAFLQRKVHAMQAQ
;
A
#
# COMPACT_ATOMS: atom_id res chain seq x y z
N PRO A 1 5.02 17.89 -12.57
CA PRO A 1 3.78 18.65 -12.26
C PRO A 1 2.57 17.80 -11.79
N ARG A 2 2.29 16.62 -12.38
CA ARG A 2 1.17 15.74 -11.96
C ARG A 2 1.54 14.88 -10.74
N GLU A 3 2.74 14.31 -10.71
CA GLU A 3 3.26 13.48 -9.59
C GLU A 3 3.39 14.28 -8.28
N GLU A 4 3.87 15.52 -8.36
CA GLU A 4 4.03 16.41 -7.21
C GLU A 4 2.69 16.75 -6.54
N LYS A 5 1.61 16.88 -7.34
CA LYS A 5 0.24 17.06 -6.82
C LYS A 5 -0.31 15.79 -6.18
N LEU A 6 0.00 14.62 -6.74
CA LEU A 6 -0.44 13.33 -6.21
C LEU A 6 0.09 13.09 -4.80
N GLY A 7 1.39 13.35 -4.59
CA GLY A 7 2.03 13.19 -3.29
C GLY A 7 1.41 14.08 -2.20
N LEU A 8 0.94 15.28 -2.55
CA LEU A 8 0.23 16.16 -1.63
C LEU A 8 -1.19 15.67 -1.33
N LEU A 9 -1.93 15.22 -2.35
CA LEU A 9 -3.30 14.73 -2.18
C LEU A 9 -3.37 13.48 -1.31
N VAL A 10 -2.41 12.55 -1.46
CA VAL A 10 -2.36 11.32 -0.66
C VAL A 10 -2.10 11.62 0.83
N ARG A 11 -1.37 12.68 1.16
CA ARG A 11 -1.12 13.08 2.57
C ARG A 11 -2.39 13.54 3.30
N GLU A 12 -3.42 13.92 2.56
CA GLU A 12 -4.72 14.29 3.13
C GLU A 12 -5.68 13.10 3.27
N VAL A 13 -5.27 11.89 2.86
CA VAL A 13 -6.10 10.70 2.93
C VAL A 13 -5.78 9.93 4.21
N ILE A 14 -6.79 9.82 5.08
CA ILE A 14 -6.73 9.00 6.29
C ILE A 14 -7.83 7.94 6.20
N ILE A 15 -7.43 6.68 6.26
CA ILE A 15 -8.36 5.54 6.25
C ILE A 15 -8.26 4.82 7.60
N PRO A 16 -9.30 4.85 8.44
CA PRO A 16 -9.32 4.16 9.72
C PRO A 16 -9.26 2.64 9.54
N LEU A 17 -8.35 1.98 10.25
CA LEU A 17 -8.26 0.52 10.26
C LEU A 17 -9.34 -0.16 11.13
N GLY A 18 -9.99 0.61 12.01
CA GLY A 18 -11.11 0.14 12.83
C GLY A 18 -12.47 0.08 12.10
N GLU A 19 -12.55 0.64 10.90
CA GLU A 19 -13.75 0.58 10.07
C GLU A 19 -13.59 -0.46 8.94
N PRO A 20 -14.66 -1.21 8.59
CA PRO A 20 -14.61 -2.16 7.48
C PRO A 20 -14.21 -1.48 6.17
N SER A 21 -13.12 -1.95 5.57
CA SER A 21 -12.67 -1.53 4.25
C SER A 21 -11.73 -2.56 3.64
N VAL A 22 -11.60 -2.57 2.31
CA VAL A 22 -10.56 -3.33 1.60
C VAL A 22 -9.15 -3.03 2.13
N PHE A 23 -8.89 -1.78 2.51
CA PHE A 23 -7.61 -1.36 3.10
C PHE A 23 -7.38 -2.00 4.46
N ALA A 24 -8.38 -1.98 5.34
CA ALA A 24 -8.31 -2.65 6.64
C ALA A 24 -8.15 -4.17 6.50
N ARG A 25 -8.85 -4.79 5.55
CA ARG A 25 -8.69 -6.23 5.25
C ARG A 25 -7.26 -6.57 4.84
N VAL A 26 -6.64 -5.76 3.99
CA VAL A 26 -5.26 -5.99 3.53
C VAL A 26 -4.25 -5.71 4.65
N ALA A 27 -4.39 -4.58 5.34
CA ALA A 27 -3.48 -4.15 6.41
C ALA A 27 -3.52 -5.10 7.63
N LEU A 28 -4.70 -5.54 8.05
CA LEU A 28 -4.85 -6.41 9.22
C LEU A 28 -4.73 -7.89 8.84
N GLY A 29 -5.30 -8.27 7.69
CA GLY A 29 -5.32 -9.64 7.19
C GLY A 29 -4.02 -10.09 6.53
N ARG A 30 -3.12 -9.16 6.18
CA ARG A 30 -1.79 -9.43 5.60
C ARG A 30 -1.84 -10.24 4.30
N LYS A 31 -2.96 -10.15 3.58
CA LYS A 31 -3.15 -10.78 2.28
C LYS A 31 -3.30 -9.69 1.22
N PRO A 32 -2.65 -9.84 0.07
CA PRO A 32 -2.81 -8.89 -1.01
C PRO A 32 -4.26 -8.91 -1.53
N TYR A 33 -4.66 -7.80 -2.11
CA TYR A 33 -5.90 -7.67 -2.85
C TYR A 33 -5.59 -7.21 -4.26
N ALA A 34 -6.15 -7.86 -5.27
CA ALA A 34 -6.12 -7.40 -6.65
C ALA A 34 -7.51 -7.63 -7.26
N GLY A 35 -8.12 -6.58 -7.79
CA GLY A 35 -9.49 -6.68 -8.28
C GLY A 35 -10.12 -5.33 -8.62
N THR A 36 -11.43 -5.34 -8.83
CA THR A 36 -12.22 -4.15 -9.11
C THR A 36 -12.42 -3.30 -7.85
N TRP A 37 -12.65 -2.00 -8.02
CA TRP A 37 -13.01 -1.14 -6.91
C TRP A 37 -14.31 -1.63 -6.22
N PRO A 38 -14.29 -1.92 -4.91
CA PRO A 38 -15.50 -2.26 -4.20
C PRO A 38 -16.33 -0.99 -3.97
N ASP A 39 -17.66 -1.11 -3.94
CA ASP A 39 -18.54 0.00 -3.57
C ASP A 39 -18.57 0.20 -2.04
N GLU A 40 -17.45 0.67 -1.51
CA GLU A 40 -17.22 0.89 -0.09
C GLU A 40 -16.91 2.37 0.18
N LYS A 41 -17.30 2.89 1.36
CA LYS A 41 -17.07 4.29 1.80
C LYS A 41 -15.61 4.73 1.60
N TRP A 42 -14.67 3.90 2.05
CA TRP A 42 -13.25 4.24 2.06
C TRP A 42 -12.60 4.14 0.67
N ALA A 43 -13.10 3.26 -0.20
CA ALA A 43 -12.70 3.24 -1.61
C ALA A 43 -13.12 4.53 -2.32
N ARG A 44 -14.38 4.97 -2.12
CA ARG A 44 -14.89 6.24 -2.63
C ARG A 44 -14.14 7.45 -2.07
N HIS A 45 -13.75 7.41 -0.79
CA HIS A 45 -12.96 8.46 -0.16
C HIS A 45 -11.58 8.64 -0.83
N LEU A 46 -10.83 7.54 -1.02
CA LEU A 46 -9.54 7.58 -1.70
C LEU A 46 -9.68 8.11 -3.15
N LEU A 47 -10.63 7.56 -3.91
CA LEU A 47 -10.90 7.97 -5.30
C LEU A 47 -11.29 9.45 -5.41
N GLY A 48 -12.08 9.96 -4.46
CA GLY A 48 -12.50 11.36 -4.43
C GLY A 48 -11.36 12.34 -4.14
N LYS A 49 -10.32 11.89 -3.41
CA LYS A 49 -9.17 12.72 -3.03
C LYS A 49 -8.04 12.67 -4.06
N VAL A 50 -7.68 11.47 -4.50
CA VAL A 50 -6.47 11.24 -5.30
C VAL A 50 -6.77 11.27 -6.81
N GLY A 51 -8.06 11.29 -7.17
CA GLY A 51 -8.56 11.38 -8.54
C GLY A 51 -9.19 10.09 -9.02
N ARG A 52 -10.00 10.16 -10.07
CA ARG A 52 -10.59 8.98 -10.71
C ARG A 52 -9.49 8.21 -11.43
N PHE A 53 -8.91 7.26 -10.72
CA PHE A 53 -8.15 6.14 -11.26
C PHE A 53 -9.04 5.41 -12.28
N GLN A 54 -8.97 5.76 -13.57
CA GLN A 54 -9.80 5.19 -14.66
C GLN A 54 -9.42 3.72 -14.98
N SER A 55 -8.74 3.04 -14.05
CA SER A 55 -8.38 1.64 -14.20
C SER A 55 -9.57 0.72 -13.92
N SER A 56 -9.67 -0.37 -14.68
CA SER A 56 -10.64 -1.44 -14.43
C SER A 56 -10.37 -2.20 -13.12
N GLY A 57 -9.21 -2.01 -12.50
CA GLY A 57 -8.88 -2.60 -11.20
C GLY A 57 -7.69 -1.95 -10.52
N PHE A 58 -7.39 -2.42 -9.32
CA PHE A 58 -6.27 -1.94 -8.51
C PHE A 58 -5.70 -3.10 -7.69
N ALA A 59 -4.52 -2.87 -7.12
CA ALA A 59 -3.86 -3.76 -6.19
C ALA A 59 -3.49 -3.06 -4.90
N LEU A 60 -3.53 -3.84 -3.82
CA LEU A 60 -3.03 -3.50 -2.51
C LEU A 60 -2.12 -4.63 -2.04
N LEU A 61 -0.86 -4.32 -1.81
CA LEU A 61 0.15 -5.30 -1.40
C LEU A 61 0.67 -4.89 -0.02
N PRO A 62 0.43 -5.69 1.03
CA PRO A 62 0.95 -5.37 2.36
C PRO A 62 2.46 -5.56 2.37
N LEU A 63 3.19 -4.58 2.90
CA LEU A 63 4.61 -4.69 3.21
C LEU A 63 4.77 -5.06 4.68
N LEU A 64 5.34 -6.23 4.93
CA LEU A 64 5.47 -6.80 6.27
C LEU A 64 6.88 -6.62 6.83
N THR A 65 6.99 -6.26 8.10
CA THR A 65 8.20 -6.42 8.91
C THR A 65 7.80 -7.03 10.25
N ASN A 66 8.57 -8.01 10.75
CA ASN A 66 8.22 -8.75 11.97
C ASN A 66 6.74 -9.21 12.02
N ARG A 67 6.21 -9.70 10.88
CA ARG A 67 4.80 -10.11 10.72
C ARG A 67 3.76 -9.00 10.95
N GLU A 68 4.14 -7.74 10.93
CA GLU A 68 3.24 -6.59 10.98
C GLU A 68 3.27 -5.83 9.67
N THR A 69 2.10 -5.42 9.18
CA THR A 69 2.02 -4.57 8.00
C THR A 69 2.37 -3.14 8.39
N VAL A 70 3.51 -2.65 7.89
CA VAL A 70 3.97 -1.28 8.15
C VAL A 70 3.70 -0.32 7.00
N ALA A 71 3.38 -0.85 5.82
CA ALA A 71 2.89 -0.09 4.69
C ALA A 71 1.99 -0.95 3.80
N VAL A 72 1.16 -0.31 2.98
CA VAL A 72 0.41 -0.96 1.91
C VAL A 72 0.79 -0.27 0.61
N LEU A 73 1.35 -1.03 -0.33
CA LEU A 73 1.63 -0.55 -1.67
C LEU A 73 0.32 -0.58 -2.47
N PHE A 74 -0.11 0.59 -2.92
CA PHE A 74 -1.23 0.77 -3.82
C PHE A 74 -0.73 0.90 -5.27
N GLY A 75 -1.43 0.28 -6.21
CA GLY A 75 -1.17 0.47 -7.63
C GLY A 75 -2.41 0.21 -8.49
N ASP A 76 -2.56 1.00 -9.54
CA ASP A 76 -3.59 0.86 -10.57
C ASP A 76 -2.97 1.08 -11.97
N ASN A 77 -3.77 0.92 -13.02
CA ASN A 77 -3.33 1.11 -14.40
C ASN A 77 -4.27 2.08 -15.12
N PRO A 78 -4.16 3.40 -14.85
CA PRO A 78 -5.07 4.41 -15.38
C PRO A 78 -4.75 4.77 -16.83
N ASP A 79 -3.50 4.62 -17.27
CA ASP A 79 -3.06 5.04 -18.61
C ASP A 79 -3.64 4.16 -19.72
N THR A 80 -3.74 2.85 -19.48
CA THR A 80 -4.33 1.92 -20.46
C THR A 80 -5.72 1.44 -20.05
N GLY A 81 -6.11 1.62 -18.79
CA GLY A 81 -7.38 1.12 -18.23
C GLY A 81 -7.47 -0.41 -18.12
N ARG A 82 -6.48 -1.15 -18.62
CA ARG A 82 -6.49 -2.63 -18.65
C ARG A 82 -6.34 -3.21 -17.25
N PRO A 83 -6.85 -4.43 -17.02
CA PRO A 83 -6.64 -5.14 -15.77
C PRO A 83 -5.16 -5.25 -15.44
N LEU A 84 -4.85 -5.22 -14.14
CA LEU A 84 -3.50 -5.53 -13.68
C LEU A 84 -3.12 -6.95 -14.12
N GLY A 85 -1.87 -7.11 -14.57
CA GLY A 85 -1.30 -8.41 -14.88
C GLY A 85 -1.04 -9.26 -13.63
N ARG A 86 -0.32 -10.37 -13.80
CA ARG A 86 0.13 -11.19 -12.67
C ARG A 86 1.04 -10.38 -11.74
N LEU A 87 0.77 -10.43 -10.45
CA LEU A 87 1.48 -9.66 -9.43
C LEU A 87 2.48 -10.50 -8.61
N ASP A 88 2.62 -11.81 -8.87
CA ASP A 88 3.43 -12.72 -8.04
C ASP A 88 4.87 -12.24 -7.83
N THR A 89 5.49 -11.74 -8.90
CA THR A 89 6.85 -11.19 -8.84
C THR A 89 6.90 -9.92 -8.01
N LEU A 90 5.90 -9.03 -8.14
CA LEU A 90 5.82 -7.80 -7.36
C LEU A 90 5.57 -8.13 -5.87
N GLU A 91 4.70 -9.07 -5.56
CA GLU A 91 4.49 -9.60 -4.20
C GLU A 91 5.79 -10.11 -3.59
N THR A 92 6.59 -10.85 -4.37
CA THR A 92 7.92 -11.32 -3.93
C THR A 92 8.84 -10.15 -3.62
N PHE A 93 8.89 -9.11 -4.45
CA PHE A 93 9.70 -7.93 -4.20
C PHE A 93 9.24 -7.14 -2.96
N VAL A 94 7.93 -6.99 -2.75
CA VAL A 94 7.38 -6.33 -1.56
C VAL A 94 7.77 -7.09 -0.29
N ASN A 95 7.76 -8.42 -0.33
CA ASN A 95 8.25 -9.25 0.78
C ASN A 95 9.76 -9.04 1.05
N GLN A 96 10.59 -8.98 0.00
CA GLN A 96 12.02 -8.70 0.17
C GLN A 96 12.27 -7.29 0.73
N ALA A 97 11.49 -6.29 0.31
CA ALA A 97 11.57 -4.94 0.85
C ALA A 97 11.24 -4.90 2.35
N GLY A 98 10.27 -5.71 2.79
CA GLY A 98 9.94 -5.91 4.20
C GLY A 98 11.13 -6.41 5.04
N ILE A 99 11.81 -7.45 4.55
CA ILE A 99 13.01 -8.02 5.18
C ILE A 99 14.15 -6.99 5.22
N ALA A 100 14.36 -6.27 4.13
CA ALA A 100 15.40 -5.25 4.06
C ALA A 100 15.14 -4.11 5.06
N LEU A 101 13.88 -3.67 5.18
CA LEU A 101 13.48 -2.63 6.14
C LEU A 101 13.67 -3.09 7.60
N GLU A 102 13.36 -4.36 7.87
CA GLU A 102 13.59 -4.98 9.18
C GLU A 102 15.08 -4.97 9.54
N ASN A 103 15.94 -5.41 8.62
CA ASN A 103 17.39 -5.43 8.81
C ASN A 103 17.95 -4.02 9.06
N ALA A 104 17.52 -3.03 8.27
CA ALA A 104 17.93 -1.63 8.43
C ALA A 104 17.50 -1.05 9.79
N PHE A 105 16.32 -1.44 10.29
CA PHE A 105 15.84 -1.05 11.61
C PHE A 105 16.65 -1.68 12.74
N LEU A 106 16.96 -2.97 12.63
CA LEU A 106 17.79 -3.68 13.61
C LEU A 106 19.21 -3.12 13.69
N GLN A 107 19.85 -2.85 12.55
CA GLN A 107 21.18 -2.24 12.49
C GLN A 107 21.22 -0.88 13.20
N ARG A 108 20.20 -0.04 12.98
CA ARG A 108 20.09 1.26 13.67
C ARG A 108 19.96 1.11 15.19
N LYS A 109 19.21 0.12 15.67
CA LYS A 109 19.08 -0.14 17.11
C LYS A 109 20.41 -0.57 17.73
N VAL A 110 21.13 -1.48 17.07
CA VAL A 110 22.45 -1.95 17.53
C VAL A 110 23.44 -0.77 17.61
N HIS A 111 23.51 0.07 16.57
CA HIS A 111 24.39 1.23 16.57
C HIS A 111 24.05 2.23 17.69
N ALA A 112 22.76 2.45 17.97
CA ALA A 112 22.34 3.34 19.05
C ALA A 112 22.71 2.82 20.45
N MET A 113 22.73 1.50 20.64
CA MET A 113 23.13 0.87 21.91
C MET A 113 24.65 0.82 22.10
N GLN A 114 25.43 0.73 21.01
CA GLN A 114 26.89 0.74 21.06
C GLN A 114 27.48 2.16 21.27
N ALA A 115 26.68 3.19 21.02
CA ALA A 115 27.05 4.59 21.23
C ALA A 115 26.74 5.10 22.66
N GLN A 116 26.24 4.23 23.55
CA GLN A 116 26.06 4.45 24.99
C GLN A 116 27.11 3.68 25.78
#